data_AF-A0A917BY54-F1
#
_entry.id   AF-A0A917BY54-F1
#
_cell.length_a   1.000
_cell.length_b   1.000
_cell.length_c   1.000
_cell.angle_alpha   90.00
_cell.angle_beta   90.00
_cell.angle_gamma   90.00
#
_symmetry.space_group_name_H-M   'P 1'
#
loop_
_entity.id
_entity.type
_entity.pdbx_description
1 polymer ?
#
loop_
_entity_poly.entity_id
_entity_poly.type
_entity_poly.pdbx_seq_one_letter_code
_entity_poly.pdbx_strand_id
1 'polypeptide(L)'
;MGHRWTMRGTLVGLALALMVSSPATARLSEPDDAGATSSVTTGVEVVPVPERHTWTTTAETTTSTPRPVDVPRQPLGAFEESTREPQPVPQGLRAYESGTVRRVPFGLVDSTGVRVFRADWEGDKIFDHPVAQAQYALSALESYRLTGEQQYLDVALKNAQRIVDRRHEIDGAWYFPYDFDFDLYRNGRGVLTAPWSSGMSSGQALSVFVRLHEVTGDQAWRDAADHTFAAFLQEPDGRG
;
A
#
# COMPACT_ATOMS: atom_id res chain seq x y z
N MET A 1 -21.96 59.42 40.88
CA MET A 1 -23.11 59.61 39.95
C MET A 1 -23.21 58.34 39.13
N GLY A 2 -24.10 57.42 39.45
CA GLY A 2 -25.39 57.23 38.77
C GLY A 2 -25.17 56.37 37.51
N HIS A 3 -25.74 55.19 37.28
CA HIS A 3 -27.02 54.63 37.71
C HIS A 3 -26.98 53.10 37.73
N ARG A 4 -27.76 52.54 38.66
CA ARG A 4 -28.29 51.17 38.61
C ARG A 4 -29.32 51.06 37.48
N TRP A 5 -29.37 49.91 36.81
CA TRP A 5 -30.59 49.39 36.18
C TRP A 5 -30.81 47.95 36.63
N THR A 6 -32.01 47.69 37.13
CA THR A 6 -32.59 46.39 37.46
C THR A 6 -33.71 46.13 36.49
N MET A 7 -33.81 44.91 35.92
CA MET A 7 -35.11 44.31 35.65
C MET A 7 -35.04 42.78 35.64
N ARG A 8 -36.13 42.21 36.13
CA ARG A 8 -36.43 40.80 36.42
C ARG A 8 -36.97 40.09 35.19
N GLY A 9 -36.85 38.75 35.15
CA GLY A 9 -37.64 37.89 34.27
C GLY A 9 -37.45 36.41 34.58
N THR A 10 -38.51 35.76 35.09
CA THR A 10 -38.62 34.38 35.58
C THR A 10 -38.98 33.40 34.45
N LEU A 11 -38.51 32.13 34.50
CA LEU A 11 -39.21 30.84 34.23
C LEU A 11 -38.17 29.73 33.93
N VAL A 12 -37.96 28.77 34.84
CA VAL A 12 -38.52 27.39 34.84
C VAL A 12 -38.26 26.61 33.54
N GLY A 13 -37.46 25.54 33.66
CA GLY A 13 -37.25 24.56 32.61
C GLY A 13 -36.23 23.50 33.02
N LEU A 14 -36.65 22.57 33.88
CA LEU A 14 -35.93 21.32 34.16
C LEU A 14 -36.11 20.40 32.96
N ALA A 15 -35.02 20.06 32.26
CA ALA A 15 -35.02 18.99 31.27
C ALA A 15 -33.78 18.11 31.49
N LEU A 16 -34.06 16.90 31.98
CA LEU A 16 -33.13 15.78 32.09
C LEU A 16 -32.90 15.24 30.67
N ALA A 17 -31.66 15.23 30.19
CA ALA A 17 -31.29 14.50 28.99
C ALA A 17 -30.08 13.60 29.30
N LEU A 18 -30.31 12.31 29.15
CA LEU A 18 -29.36 11.22 29.30
C LEU A 18 -28.16 11.41 28.37
N MET A 19 -26.95 11.30 28.92
CA MET A 19 -25.74 11.07 28.15
C MET A 19 -25.77 9.64 27.59
N VAL A 20 -25.84 9.53 26.27
CA VAL A 20 -25.27 8.39 25.54
C VAL A 20 -24.15 8.96 24.70
N SER A 21 -22.92 8.70 25.12
CA SER A 21 -21.70 9.02 24.39
C SER A 21 -21.35 7.85 23.46
N SER A 22 -21.23 8.10 22.16
CA SER A 22 -20.36 7.40 21.18
C SER A 22 -20.65 7.89 19.74
N PRO A 23 -19.70 7.79 18.81
CA PRO A 23 -18.51 8.60 18.69
C PRO A 23 -18.61 9.57 17.49
N ALA A 24 -17.77 10.60 17.50
CA ALA A 24 -17.67 11.58 16.45
C ALA A 24 -17.29 10.95 15.10
N THR A 25 -18.09 11.26 14.07
CA THR A 25 -17.81 11.03 12.66
C THR A 25 -16.47 11.67 12.28
N ALA A 26 -15.44 10.87 11.99
CA ALA A 26 -14.19 11.39 11.44
C ALA A 26 -14.40 11.76 9.96
N ARG A 27 -14.44 13.08 9.70
CA ARG A 27 -14.27 13.67 8.36
C ARG A 27 -12.77 13.76 8.06
N LEU A 28 -12.37 13.41 6.84
CA LEU A 28 -11.05 13.76 6.31
C LEU A 28 -10.95 15.28 6.20
N SER A 29 -10.06 15.90 6.98
CA SER A 29 -9.66 17.30 6.83
C SER A 29 -8.21 17.45 7.33
N GLU A 30 -7.29 17.83 6.43
CA GLU A 30 -6.02 18.50 6.74
C GLU A 30 -6.33 19.99 7.02
N PRO A 31 -5.56 20.81 7.81
CA PRO A 31 -4.10 20.97 7.68
C PRO A 31 -3.25 21.42 8.93
N ASP A 32 -1.93 21.53 8.69
CA ASP A 32 -0.89 22.43 9.23
C ASP A 32 -0.19 22.28 10.61
N ASP A 33 1.07 22.75 10.56
CA ASP A 33 2.28 22.60 11.38
C ASP A 33 2.29 23.07 12.86
N ALA A 34 3.33 22.56 13.55
CA ALA A 34 4.13 23.17 14.63
C ALA A 34 3.87 22.76 16.11
N GLY A 35 4.96 22.41 16.81
CA GLY A 35 5.11 22.67 18.25
C GLY A 35 5.64 21.50 19.10
N ALA A 36 6.90 21.58 19.51
CA ALA A 36 7.60 20.65 20.40
C ALA A 36 7.12 20.68 21.87
N THR A 37 7.37 19.62 22.65
CA THR A 37 8.14 19.61 23.92
C THR A 37 8.18 18.23 24.59
N SER A 38 9.32 17.94 25.24
CA SER A 38 9.72 16.68 25.89
C SER A 38 9.33 16.58 27.37
N SER A 39 9.23 15.36 27.93
CA SER A 39 9.92 14.84 29.16
C SER A 39 9.27 13.50 29.61
N VAL A 40 9.97 12.35 29.59
CA VAL A 40 10.87 11.70 30.60
C VAL A 40 10.12 11.09 31.82
N THR A 41 10.20 9.76 32.05
CA THR A 41 10.99 9.04 33.12
C THR A 41 10.51 7.59 33.40
N THR A 42 11.46 6.62 33.34
CA THR A 42 11.64 5.33 34.09
C THR A 42 10.54 4.24 34.13
N GLY A 43 10.87 2.94 34.16
CA GLY A 43 12.10 2.33 34.67
C GLY A 43 12.37 0.92 34.14
N VAL A 44 13.65 0.56 34.25
CA VAL A 44 14.28 -0.70 33.85
C VAL A 44 14.37 -1.59 35.08
N GLU A 45 14.03 -2.87 34.93
CA GLU A 45 14.38 -3.93 35.87
C GLU A 45 15.11 -5.05 35.12
N VAL A 46 16.36 -5.29 35.51
CA VAL A 46 17.27 -6.32 34.96
C VAL A 46 17.28 -7.50 35.93
N VAL A 47 17.05 -8.71 35.41
CA VAL A 47 17.12 -9.98 36.15
C VAL A 47 18.05 -10.94 35.38
N PRO A 48 18.88 -11.76 36.05
CA PRO A 48 20.19 -12.16 35.53
C PRO A 48 20.17 -13.41 34.64
N VAL A 49 21.24 -13.54 33.85
CA VAL A 49 21.55 -14.64 32.93
C VAL A 49 21.97 -15.91 33.70
N PRO A 50 21.35 -17.08 33.46
CA PRO A 50 21.98 -18.36 33.73
C PRO A 50 22.61 -18.96 32.46
N GLU A 51 23.61 -19.80 32.72
CA GLU A 51 24.67 -20.24 31.82
C GLU A 51 24.22 -21.19 30.70
N ARG A 52 25.12 -21.30 29.70
CA ARG A 52 25.02 -22.09 28.49
C ARG A 52 24.61 -23.54 28.75
N HIS A 53 23.41 -23.90 28.28
CA HIS A 53 23.05 -25.28 28.01
C HIS A 53 23.43 -25.67 26.59
N THR A 54 24.26 -26.70 26.50
CA THR A 54 24.61 -27.45 25.29
C THR A 54 23.35 -27.99 24.63
N TRP A 55 23.13 -27.65 23.35
CA TRP A 55 22.03 -28.21 22.57
C TRP A 55 22.35 -29.65 22.18
N THR A 56 21.72 -30.60 22.88
CA THR A 56 21.53 -31.96 22.38
C THR A 56 20.45 -31.88 21.30
N THR A 57 20.79 -32.29 20.08
CA THR A 57 19.87 -32.39 18.94
C THR A 57 18.77 -33.40 19.26
N THR A 58 17.61 -32.90 19.68
CA THR A 58 16.34 -33.60 19.53
C THR A 58 15.70 -33.06 18.27
N ALA A 59 15.56 -33.92 17.26
CA ALA A 59 14.76 -33.62 16.08
C ALA A 59 13.30 -33.46 16.51
N GLU A 60 12.88 -32.23 16.75
CA GLU A 60 11.47 -31.88 16.74
C GLU A 60 11.01 -31.90 15.27
N THR A 61 10.15 -32.85 14.95
CA THR A 61 9.29 -32.77 13.78
C THR A 61 8.40 -31.54 13.96
N THR A 62 8.88 -30.37 13.53
CA THR A 62 8.04 -29.21 13.31
C THR A 62 7.14 -29.56 12.14
N THR A 63 5.91 -29.99 12.45
CA THR A 63 4.79 -29.90 11.50
C THR A 63 4.53 -28.40 11.29
N SER A 64 5.34 -27.76 10.46
CA SER A 64 5.03 -26.45 9.90
C SER A 64 3.92 -26.67 8.89
N THR A 65 2.70 -26.26 9.21
CA THR A 65 1.68 -26.04 8.19
C THR A 65 2.29 -25.13 7.11
N PRO A 66 2.32 -25.53 5.82
CA PRO A 66 2.84 -24.67 4.76
C PRO A 66 2.12 -23.33 4.77
N ARG A 67 2.85 -22.22 4.68
CA ARG A 67 2.23 -20.89 4.72
C ARG A 67 1.39 -20.69 3.45
N PRO A 68 0.29 -19.94 3.50
CA PRO A 68 -0.68 -19.82 2.38
C PRO A 68 -0.09 -19.35 1.05
N VAL A 69 1.02 -18.60 1.08
CA VAL A 69 1.75 -18.09 -0.09
C VAL A 69 2.75 -19.09 -0.68
N ASP A 70 2.91 -20.27 -0.09
CA ASP A 70 3.87 -21.30 -0.53
C ASP A 70 3.16 -22.52 -1.16
N VAL A 71 1.86 -22.39 -1.46
CA VAL A 71 1.04 -23.49 -2.01
C VAL A 71 0.96 -23.38 -3.53
N PRO A 72 1.38 -24.42 -4.28
CA PRO A 72 1.27 -24.44 -5.74
C PRO A 72 -0.17 -24.20 -6.23
N ARG A 73 -0.32 -23.43 -7.30
CA ARG A 73 -1.61 -23.06 -7.88
C ARG A 73 -1.90 -23.82 -9.17
N GLN A 74 -3.19 -24.13 -9.36
CA GLN A 74 -3.66 -24.72 -10.60
C GLN A 74 -3.68 -23.65 -11.71
N PRO A 75 -3.26 -23.96 -12.94
CA PRO A 75 -3.40 -23.03 -14.05
C PRO A 75 -4.87 -22.88 -14.47
N LEU A 76 -5.25 -21.68 -14.91
CA LEU A 76 -6.54 -21.46 -15.55
C LEU A 76 -6.65 -22.27 -16.85
N GLY A 77 -7.86 -22.71 -17.17
CA GLY A 77 -8.17 -23.38 -18.43
C GLY A 77 -7.89 -22.51 -19.66
N ALA A 78 -7.92 -23.13 -20.85
CA ALA A 78 -7.66 -22.42 -22.10
C ALA A 78 -8.71 -21.33 -22.40
N PHE A 79 -8.26 -20.23 -22.97
CA PHE A 79 -9.12 -19.14 -23.46
C PHE A 79 -9.25 -19.23 -24.99
N GLU A 80 -10.42 -18.90 -25.52
CA GLU A 80 -10.57 -18.67 -26.96
C GLU A 80 -9.96 -17.31 -27.33
N GLU A 81 -9.04 -17.32 -28.29
CA GLU A 81 -8.42 -16.11 -28.79
C GLU A 81 -9.39 -15.36 -29.73
N SER A 82 -9.52 -14.05 -29.54
CA SER A 82 -10.33 -13.23 -30.43
C SER A 82 -9.63 -13.09 -31.78
N THR A 83 -10.39 -13.21 -32.87
CA THR A 83 -9.89 -12.88 -34.22
C THR A 83 -9.78 -11.37 -34.48
N ARG A 84 -10.14 -10.53 -33.49
CA ARG A 84 -10.05 -9.08 -33.58
C ARG A 84 -8.69 -8.60 -33.09
N GLU A 85 -7.95 -7.97 -34.00
CA GLU A 85 -6.70 -7.31 -33.67
C GLU A 85 -6.95 -5.98 -32.93
N PRO A 86 -6.38 -5.78 -31.73
CA PRO A 86 -6.38 -4.50 -31.06
C PRO A 86 -5.73 -3.42 -31.94
N GLN A 87 -6.44 -2.32 -32.18
CA GLN A 87 -5.87 -1.20 -32.93
C GLN A 87 -5.04 -0.31 -32.00
N PRO A 88 -3.79 0.02 -32.37
CA PRO A 88 -2.97 0.89 -31.54
C PRO A 88 -3.57 2.29 -31.49
N VAL A 89 -3.72 2.83 -30.28
CA VAL A 89 -4.07 4.24 -30.09
C VAL A 89 -2.77 5.06 -30.08
N PRO A 90 -2.66 6.13 -30.90
CA PRO A 90 -1.49 6.99 -30.92
C PRO A 90 -1.14 7.51 -29.52
N GLN A 91 0.17 7.65 -29.26
CA GLN A 91 0.66 8.28 -28.03
C GLN A 91 0.14 9.73 -27.95
N GLY A 92 -0.34 10.13 -26.78
CA GLY A 92 -1.06 11.38 -26.52
C GLY A 92 -2.60 11.27 -26.63
N LEU A 93 -3.14 10.18 -27.18
CA LEU A 93 -4.59 9.93 -27.31
C LEU A 93 -5.07 8.77 -26.44
N ARG A 94 -4.19 8.13 -25.68
CA ARG A 94 -4.55 6.95 -24.89
C ARG A 94 -5.27 7.40 -23.62
N ALA A 95 -6.37 6.75 -23.26
CA ALA A 95 -7.22 7.18 -22.15
C ALA A 95 -6.53 7.20 -20.77
N TYR A 96 -5.39 6.51 -20.64
CA TYR A 96 -4.59 6.43 -19.42
C TYR A 96 -3.43 7.42 -19.36
N GLU A 97 -3.15 8.17 -20.43
CA GLU A 97 -2.05 9.13 -20.45
C GLU A 97 -2.46 10.43 -19.76
N SER A 98 -1.50 11.04 -19.06
CA SER A 98 -1.70 12.35 -18.46
C SER A 98 -1.11 13.43 -19.36
N GLY A 99 -1.82 14.55 -19.49
CA GLY A 99 -1.29 15.78 -20.10
C GLY A 99 -0.59 16.72 -19.12
N THR A 100 -0.46 16.33 -17.85
CA THR A 100 0.10 17.16 -16.79
C THR A 100 1.41 16.61 -16.26
N VAL A 101 2.38 17.50 -16.07
CA VAL A 101 3.66 17.20 -15.41
C VAL A 101 3.44 17.27 -13.90
N ARG A 102 3.81 16.19 -13.20
CA ARG A 102 3.75 16.13 -11.75
C ARG A 102 5.15 16.16 -11.17
N ARG A 103 5.54 17.33 -10.65
CA ARG A 103 6.86 17.56 -10.06
C ARG A 103 7.16 16.54 -8.96
N VAL A 104 8.39 16.00 -8.98
CA VAL A 104 8.88 15.02 -8.00
C VAL A 104 9.78 15.70 -6.94
N PRO A 105 9.80 15.19 -5.69
CA PRO A 105 8.89 14.17 -5.16
C PRO A 105 7.46 14.70 -4.96
N PHE A 106 6.46 13.82 -4.97
CA PHE A 106 5.08 14.16 -4.61
C PHE A 106 4.49 13.16 -3.61
N GLY A 107 3.72 13.67 -2.63
CA GLY A 107 3.24 12.83 -1.54
C GLY A 107 4.37 12.32 -0.63
N LEU A 108 4.04 11.40 0.26
CA LEU A 108 4.97 10.81 1.23
C LEU A 108 5.89 9.78 0.55
N VAL A 109 7.20 9.99 0.65
CA VAL A 109 8.23 9.07 0.15
C VAL A 109 9.21 8.75 1.28
N ASP A 110 9.91 7.63 1.17
CA ASP A 110 11.02 7.31 2.07
C ASP A 110 12.30 8.08 1.70
N SER A 111 13.38 7.84 2.46
CA SER A 111 14.68 8.50 2.24
C SER A 111 15.32 8.18 0.88
N THR A 112 14.85 7.16 0.18
CA THR A 112 15.33 6.78 -1.16
C THR A 112 14.52 7.41 -2.29
N GLY A 113 13.38 8.04 -1.95
CA GLY A 113 12.43 8.63 -2.88
C GLY A 113 11.35 7.67 -3.37
N VAL A 114 11.18 6.51 -2.73
CA VAL A 114 10.15 5.53 -3.05
C VAL A 114 8.85 5.88 -2.31
N ARG A 115 7.72 5.73 -2.99
CA ARG A 115 6.40 5.99 -2.42
C ARG A 115 6.10 5.02 -1.28
N VAL A 116 5.71 5.57 -0.14
CA VAL A 116 5.25 4.81 1.03
C VAL A 116 3.85 5.25 1.43
N PHE A 117 3.17 4.41 2.19
CA PHE A 117 1.81 4.63 2.67
C PHE A 117 1.82 4.76 4.20
N ARG A 118 1.04 5.71 4.73
CA ARG A 118 0.85 5.88 6.17
C ARG A 118 -0.51 5.32 6.55
N ALA A 119 -0.52 4.31 7.41
CA ALA A 119 -1.74 3.71 7.96
C ALA A 119 -2.11 4.43 9.26
N ASP A 120 -3.09 5.32 9.20
CA ASP A 120 -3.63 6.03 10.37
C ASP A 120 -4.29 5.06 11.38
N TRP A 121 -4.79 3.91 10.91
CA TRP A 121 -5.38 2.88 11.76
C TRP A 121 -4.37 2.03 12.54
N GLU A 122 -3.08 2.10 12.21
CA GLU A 122 -2.00 1.33 12.88
C GLU A 122 -0.95 2.28 13.47
N GLY A 123 -1.43 3.31 14.17
CA GLY A 123 -0.56 4.26 14.89
C GLY A 123 0.41 5.02 13.97
N ASP A 124 -0.08 5.43 12.78
CA ASP A 124 0.69 6.15 11.76
C ASP A 124 1.92 5.40 11.23
N LYS A 125 1.89 4.06 11.32
CA LYS A 125 2.95 3.22 10.77
C LYS A 125 3.06 3.39 9.25
N ILE A 126 4.31 3.34 8.78
CA ILE A 126 4.66 3.48 7.38
C ILE A 126 4.85 2.09 6.76
N PHE A 127 4.21 1.88 5.62
CA PHE A 127 4.24 0.63 4.86
C PHE A 127 4.67 0.85 3.42
N ASP A 128 5.34 -0.16 2.86
CA ASP A 128 5.34 -0.35 1.41
C ASP A 128 3.91 -0.63 0.94
N HIS A 129 3.55 -0.08 -0.21
CA HIS A 129 2.19 -0.19 -0.74
C HIS A 129 2.27 -0.30 -2.26
N PRO A 130 2.21 -1.52 -2.84
CA PRO A 130 2.57 -1.75 -4.25
C PRO A 130 1.69 -0.97 -5.22
N VAL A 131 0.39 -0.79 -4.93
CA VAL A 131 -0.48 0.10 -5.74
C VAL A 131 -0.02 1.56 -5.70
N ALA A 132 0.43 2.06 -4.55
CA ALA A 132 0.83 3.46 -4.44
C ALA A 132 2.17 3.69 -5.16
N GLN A 133 3.08 2.73 -5.06
CA GLN A 133 4.36 2.70 -5.79
C GLN A 133 4.14 2.62 -7.30
N ALA A 134 3.22 1.76 -7.76
CA ALA A 134 2.90 1.63 -9.18
C ALA A 134 2.27 2.92 -9.73
N GLN A 135 1.32 3.51 -9.02
CA GLN A 135 0.71 4.79 -9.41
C GLN A 135 1.73 5.95 -9.44
N TYR A 136 2.67 5.94 -8.49
CA TYR A 136 3.76 6.90 -8.49
C TYR A 136 4.63 6.73 -9.74
N ALA A 137 5.06 5.51 -10.03
CA ALA A 137 5.86 5.19 -11.21
C ALA A 137 5.16 5.56 -12.51
N LEU A 138 3.86 5.24 -12.66
CA LEU A 138 3.07 5.62 -13.83
C LEU A 138 2.99 7.15 -13.99
N SER A 139 2.73 7.88 -12.91
CA SER A 139 2.68 9.36 -12.96
C SER A 139 4.04 9.96 -13.34
N ALA A 140 5.12 9.37 -12.83
CA ALA A 140 6.48 9.79 -13.16
C ALA A 140 6.83 9.46 -14.62
N LEU A 141 6.43 8.30 -15.15
CA LEU A 141 6.60 7.96 -16.57
C LEU A 141 5.84 8.91 -17.49
N GLU A 142 4.64 9.36 -17.13
CA GLU A 142 3.93 10.40 -17.89
C GLU A 142 4.68 11.74 -17.85
N SER A 143 5.22 12.12 -16.69
CA SER A 143 6.01 13.34 -16.56
C SER A 143 7.32 13.25 -17.37
N TYR A 144 7.97 12.09 -17.39
CA TYR A 144 9.13 11.82 -18.25
C TYR A 144 8.75 11.90 -19.74
N ARG A 145 7.63 11.29 -20.16
CA ARG A 145 7.12 11.36 -21.54
C ARG A 145 6.91 12.80 -22.00
N LEU A 146 6.41 13.66 -21.11
CA LEU A 146 6.11 15.07 -21.43
C LEU A 146 7.34 15.98 -21.43
N THR A 147 8.35 15.68 -20.62
CA THR A 147 9.48 16.61 -20.36
C THR A 147 10.84 16.11 -20.85
N GLY A 148 11.03 14.79 -20.94
CA GLY A 148 12.32 14.15 -21.16
C GLY A 148 13.29 14.25 -19.96
N GLU A 149 12.86 14.79 -18.81
CA GLU A 149 13.77 15.00 -17.69
C GLU A 149 14.05 13.71 -16.91
N GLN A 150 15.31 13.31 -16.86
CA GLN A 150 15.76 12.04 -16.29
C GLN A 150 15.30 11.78 -14.85
N GLN A 151 15.14 12.83 -14.04
CA GLN A 151 14.67 12.70 -12.65
C GLN A 151 13.33 11.97 -12.53
N TYR A 152 12.45 12.09 -13.52
CA TYR A 152 11.15 11.39 -13.53
C TYR A 152 11.32 9.91 -13.84
N LEU A 153 12.20 9.55 -14.79
CA LEU A 153 12.51 8.16 -15.08
C LEU A 153 13.21 7.49 -13.89
N ASP A 154 14.14 8.18 -13.23
CA ASP A 154 14.87 7.66 -12.08
C ASP A 154 13.93 7.28 -10.92
N VAL A 155 12.93 8.13 -10.61
CA VAL A 155 11.96 7.79 -9.55
C VAL A 155 10.97 6.72 -9.98
N ALA A 156 10.63 6.62 -11.28
CA ALA A 156 9.82 5.52 -11.79
C ALA A 156 10.56 4.18 -11.61
N LEU A 157 11.84 4.14 -11.99
CA LEU A 157 12.72 2.99 -11.81
C LEU A 157 12.83 2.58 -10.33
N LYS A 158 13.05 3.53 -9.42
CA LYS A 158 13.12 3.24 -7.97
C LYS A 158 11.83 2.62 -7.42
N ASN A 159 10.67 3.16 -7.80
CA ASN A 159 9.38 2.63 -7.34
C ASN A 159 9.12 1.24 -7.94
N ALA A 160 9.41 1.04 -9.22
CA ALA A 160 9.29 -0.26 -9.87
C ALA A 160 10.23 -1.30 -9.26
N GLN A 161 11.48 -0.92 -8.98
CA GLN A 161 12.45 -1.81 -8.35
C GLN A 161 12.01 -2.21 -6.94
N ARG A 162 11.45 -1.29 -6.14
CA ARG A 162 10.89 -1.65 -4.82
C ARG A 162 9.80 -2.70 -4.93
N ILE A 163 8.93 -2.61 -5.93
CA ILE A 163 7.88 -3.61 -6.17
C ILE A 163 8.50 -4.97 -6.51
N VAL A 164 9.50 -5.00 -7.40
CA VAL A 164 10.22 -6.23 -7.78
C VAL A 164 10.97 -6.84 -6.59
N ASP A 165 11.66 -6.03 -5.79
CA ASP A 165 12.45 -6.51 -4.65
C ASP A 165 11.60 -7.17 -3.57
N ARG A 166 10.34 -6.75 -3.46
CA ARG A 166 9.39 -7.24 -2.44
C ARG A 166 8.44 -8.32 -2.94
N ARG A 167 8.58 -8.73 -4.20
CA ARG A 167 7.70 -9.75 -4.78
C ARG A 167 7.78 -11.06 -4.00
N HIS A 168 6.68 -11.80 -4.01
CA HIS A 168 6.64 -13.22 -3.69
C HIS A 168 6.50 -14.02 -4.99
N GLU A 169 7.22 -15.13 -5.10
CA GLU A 169 7.19 -15.98 -6.28
C GLU A 169 6.50 -17.31 -5.98
N ILE A 170 5.49 -17.66 -6.79
CA ILE A 170 4.72 -18.91 -6.66
C ILE A 170 4.56 -19.50 -8.06
N ASP A 171 5.10 -20.69 -8.29
CA ASP A 171 5.10 -21.39 -9.58
C ASP A 171 5.54 -20.49 -10.76
N GLY A 172 6.59 -19.69 -10.54
CA GLY A 172 7.12 -18.76 -11.52
C GLY A 172 6.28 -17.51 -11.76
N ALA A 173 5.19 -17.29 -11.02
CA ALA A 173 4.41 -16.05 -11.05
C ALA A 173 4.80 -15.12 -9.90
N TRP A 174 4.75 -13.80 -10.16
CA TRP A 174 5.07 -12.78 -9.18
C TRP A 174 3.83 -12.14 -8.56
N TYR A 175 3.81 -12.10 -7.24
CA TYR A 175 2.79 -11.51 -6.39
C TYR A 175 3.38 -10.35 -5.59
N PHE A 176 2.60 -9.29 -5.33
CA PHE A 176 3.07 -8.10 -4.63
C PHE A 176 2.38 -7.96 -3.28
N PRO A 177 3.04 -8.37 -2.18
CA PRO A 177 2.41 -8.49 -0.88
C PRO A 177 2.21 -7.13 -0.19
N TYR A 178 1.14 -7.06 0.59
CA TYR A 178 0.89 -6.05 1.59
C TYR A 178 1.20 -6.62 2.98
N ASP A 179 1.99 -5.90 3.78
CA ASP A 179 2.45 -6.35 5.11
C ASP A 179 1.55 -5.86 6.26
N PHE A 180 0.29 -5.52 5.96
CA PHE A 180 -0.69 -5.06 6.94
C PHE A 180 -2.04 -5.74 6.73
N ASP A 181 -2.80 -5.90 7.80
CA ASP A 181 -4.16 -6.42 7.73
C ASP A 181 -5.11 -5.36 7.17
N PHE A 182 -6.08 -5.78 6.35
CA PHE A 182 -7.04 -4.89 5.72
C PHE A 182 -8.48 -5.38 5.86
N ASP A 183 -9.30 -4.64 6.61
CA ASP A 183 -10.74 -4.90 6.77
C ASP A 183 -11.53 -4.30 5.59
N LEU A 184 -11.90 -5.13 4.62
CA LEU A 184 -12.62 -4.68 3.42
C LEU A 184 -13.94 -3.99 3.74
N TYR A 185 -14.65 -4.48 4.76
CA TYR A 185 -16.01 -4.04 5.05
C TYR A 185 -16.11 -3.13 6.27
N ARG A 186 -14.98 -2.83 6.92
CA ARG A 186 -14.88 -1.99 8.14
C ARG A 186 -15.81 -2.48 9.25
N ASN A 187 -16.04 -3.79 9.32
CA ASN A 187 -16.94 -4.42 10.27
C ASN A 187 -16.36 -5.72 10.84
N GLY A 188 -15.06 -5.96 10.65
CA GLY A 188 -14.35 -7.15 11.10
C GLY A 188 -14.62 -8.41 10.28
N ARG A 189 -15.45 -8.35 9.22
CA ARG A 189 -15.66 -9.46 8.28
C ARG A 189 -14.86 -9.20 7.00
N GLY A 190 -14.36 -10.25 6.38
CA GLY A 190 -13.55 -10.11 5.15
C GLY A 190 -12.25 -9.35 5.40
N VAL A 191 -11.59 -9.64 6.53
CA VAL A 191 -10.25 -9.10 6.80
C VAL A 191 -9.23 -9.89 6.00
N LEU A 192 -8.47 -9.21 5.16
CA LEU A 192 -7.29 -9.79 4.54
C LEU A 192 -6.15 -9.73 5.54
N THR A 193 -5.70 -10.90 5.98
CA THR A 193 -4.55 -11.02 6.88
C THR A 193 -3.26 -10.95 6.08
N ALA A 194 -2.30 -10.16 6.55
CA ALA A 194 -0.98 -10.08 5.93
C ALA A 194 -0.24 -11.44 5.96
N PRO A 195 0.58 -11.75 4.94
CA PRO A 195 0.70 -11.04 3.67
C PRO A 195 -0.44 -11.40 2.71
N TRP A 196 -1.07 -10.39 2.11
CA TRP A 196 -2.07 -10.57 1.04
C TRP A 196 -1.64 -9.83 -0.23
N SER A 197 -2.18 -10.23 -1.39
CA SER A 197 -1.89 -9.61 -2.69
C SER A 197 -3.18 -9.13 -3.36
N SER A 198 -3.08 -8.08 -4.17
CA SER A 198 -4.23 -7.49 -4.88
C SER A 198 -4.08 -7.61 -6.38
N GLY A 199 -5.14 -8.02 -7.09
CA GLY A 199 -5.17 -7.98 -8.55
C GLY A 199 -4.96 -6.57 -9.13
N MET A 200 -5.37 -5.52 -8.39
CA MET A 200 -5.08 -4.13 -8.78
C MET A 200 -3.58 -3.83 -8.72
N SER A 201 -2.90 -4.30 -7.66
CA SER A 201 -1.45 -4.13 -7.53
C SER A 201 -0.72 -4.82 -8.69
N SER A 202 -1.10 -6.06 -9.02
CA SER A 202 -0.51 -6.80 -10.14
C SER A 202 -0.77 -6.13 -11.48
N GLY A 203 -1.98 -5.64 -11.74
CA GLY A 203 -2.32 -4.99 -13.01
C GLY A 203 -1.59 -3.65 -13.21
N GLN A 204 -1.43 -2.87 -12.13
CA GLN A 204 -0.69 -1.61 -12.19
C GLN A 204 0.83 -1.84 -12.27
N ALA A 205 1.37 -2.82 -11.54
CA ALA A 205 2.77 -3.20 -11.65
C ALA A 205 3.11 -3.71 -13.06
N LEU A 206 2.27 -4.58 -13.64
CA LEU A 206 2.39 -5.03 -15.03
C LEU A 206 2.45 -3.83 -16.00
N SER A 207 1.56 -2.86 -15.82
CA SER A 207 1.55 -1.63 -16.64
C SER A 207 2.85 -0.82 -16.50
N VAL A 208 3.41 -0.74 -15.29
CA VAL A 208 4.69 -0.05 -15.04
C VAL A 208 5.83 -0.77 -15.76
N PHE A 209 5.93 -2.09 -15.59
CA PHE A 209 7.02 -2.88 -16.15
C PHE A 209 7.03 -2.88 -17.68
N VAL A 210 5.86 -3.03 -18.32
CA VAL A 210 5.75 -2.91 -19.78
C VAL A 210 6.23 -1.55 -20.26
N ARG A 211 5.79 -0.45 -19.63
CA ARG A 211 6.20 0.90 -20.02
C ARG A 211 7.67 1.18 -19.75
N LEU A 212 8.23 0.65 -18.67
CA LEU A 212 9.67 0.77 -18.40
C LEU A 212 10.48 0.03 -19.45
N HIS A 213 10.06 -1.17 -19.86
CA HIS A 213 10.70 -1.88 -20.96
C HIS A 213 10.63 -1.07 -22.27
N GLU A 214 9.47 -0.50 -22.61
CA GLU A 214 9.31 0.35 -23.80
C GLU A 214 10.23 1.58 -23.78
N VAL A 215 10.41 2.21 -22.61
CA VAL A 215 11.21 3.43 -22.47
C VAL A 215 12.72 3.15 -22.41
N THR A 216 13.13 2.06 -21.74
CA THR A 216 14.55 1.78 -21.44
C THR A 216 15.17 0.74 -22.36
N GLY A 217 14.36 -0.12 -22.97
CA GLY A 217 14.82 -1.31 -23.68
C GLY A 217 15.38 -2.41 -22.78
N ASP A 218 15.34 -2.25 -21.45
CA ASP A 218 15.89 -3.23 -20.52
C ASP A 218 14.95 -4.45 -20.41
N GLN A 219 15.50 -5.62 -20.72
CA GLN A 219 14.78 -6.89 -20.73
C GLN A 219 14.31 -7.31 -19.34
N ALA A 220 14.97 -6.87 -18.26
CA ALA A 220 14.55 -7.20 -16.90
C ALA A 220 13.12 -6.72 -16.59
N TRP A 221 12.70 -5.59 -17.17
CA TRP A 221 11.32 -5.10 -17.02
C TRP A 221 10.33 -5.93 -17.84
N ARG A 222 10.74 -6.47 -18.98
CA ARG A 222 9.89 -7.39 -19.74
C ARG A 222 9.72 -8.71 -18.99
N ASP A 223 10.79 -9.26 -18.44
CA ASP A 223 10.73 -10.49 -17.67
C ASP A 223 9.84 -10.30 -16.42
N ALA A 224 9.98 -9.16 -15.73
CA ALA A 224 9.10 -8.79 -14.62
C ALA A 224 7.63 -8.70 -15.03
N ALA A 225 7.34 -8.13 -16.20
CA ALA A 225 5.98 -8.09 -16.76
C ALA A 225 5.44 -9.50 -17.03
N ASP A 226 6.22 -10.37 -17.67
CA ASP A 226 5.81 -11.72 -18.01
C ASP A 226 5.55 -12.57 -16.75
N HIS A 227 6.42 -12.50 -15.73
CA HIS A 227 6.19 -13.15 -14.44
C HIS A 227 4.98 -12.59 -13.68
N THR A 228 4.72 -11.29 -13.79
CA THR A 228 3.51 -10.67 -13.21
C THR A 228 2.26 -11.14 -13.93
N PHE A 229 2.30 -11.26 -15.26
CA PHE A 229 1.17 -11.74 -16.05
C PHE A 229 0.83 -13.19 -15.74
N ALA A 230 1.84 -14.03 -15.46
CA ALA A 230 1.63 -15.42 -15.05
C ALA A 230 0.74 -15.56 -13.80
N ALA A 231 0.72 -14.57 -12.89
CA ALA A 231 -0.16 -14.59 -11.72
C ALA A 231 -1.65 -14.52 -12.08
N PHE A 232 -1.99 -13.91 -13.22
CA PHE A 232 -3.36 -13.85 -13.74
C PHE A 232 -3.79 -15.15 -14.45
N LEU A 233 -2.85 -16.07 -14.67
CA LEU A 233 -3.11 -17.38 -15.26
C LEU A 233 -3.23 -18.48 -14.20
N GLN A 234 -3.15 -18.13 -12.91
CA GLN A 234 -3.32 -19.07 -11.81
C GLN A 234 -4.74 -18.96 -11.23
N GLU A 235 -5.35 -20.10 -10.93
CA GLU A 235 -6.63 -20.17 -10.23
C GLU A 235 -6.54 -19.50 -8.85
N PRO A 236 -7.64 -18.88 -8.37
CA PRO A 236 -7.71 -18.46 -6.98
C PRO A 236 -7.51 -19.66 -6.05
N ASP A 237 -6.75 -19.49 -4.96
CA ASP A 237 -6.53 -20.51 -3.94
C ASP A 237 -7.76 -20.79 -3.04
N GLY A 238 -8.92 -20.25 -3.44
CA GLY A 238 -10.20 -20.42 -2.76
C GLY A 238 -10.37 -19.61 -1.47
N ARG A 239 -9.44 -18.72 -1.12
CA ARG A 239 -9.45 -17.93 0.13
C ARG A 239 -9.41 -16.43 -0.15
N GLY A 240 -10.47 -15.94 -0.80
CA GLY A 240 -10.77 -14.50 -0.87
C GLY A 240 -11.37 -13.97 0.42
#